data_AF-A0A0G0EGU2-F1
#
_entry.id   AF-A0A0G0EGU2-F1
#
_cell.length_a   1.000
_cell.length_b   1.000
_cell.length_c   1.000
_cell.angle_alpha   90.00
_cell.angle_beta   90.00
_cell.angle_gamma   90.00
#
_symmetry.space_group_name_H-M   'P 1'
#
loop_
_entity.id
_entity.type
_entity.pdbx_description
1 polymer ?
#
loop_
_entity_poly.entity_id
_entity_poly.type
_entity_poly.pdbx_seq_one_letter_code
_entity_poly.pdbx_strand_id
1 'polypeptide(L)' 'MEIAELPKSDHPFFLGAQFHPEFKSSPLKSHPLFFEFVKAAKVRSSKK' A
#
# COMPACT_ATOMS: atom_id res chain seq x y z
N MET A 1 -7.26 15.52 6.70
CA MET A 1 -7.15 14.09 6.32
C MET A 1 -5.84 13.93 5.58
N GLU A 2 -4.83 13.34 6.22
CA GLU A 2 -3.52 13.09 5.59
C GLU A 2 -3.44 11.70 4.92
N ILE A 3 -4.35 10.80 5.31
CA ILE A 3 -4.50 9.44 4.78
C ILE A 3 -6.00 9.17 4.55
N ALA A 4 -6.31 8.46 3.47
CA ALA A 4 -7.63 7.94 3.15
C ALA A 4 -7.53 6.43 2.87
N GLU A 5 -8.47 5.64 3.38
CA GLU A 5 -8.58 4.20 3.15
C GLU A 5 -10.03 3.82 2.87
N LEU A 6 -10.25 2.74 2.09
CA LEU A 6 -11.58 2.16 1.90
C LEU A 6 -11.74 0.91 2.77
N PRO A 7 -12.99 0.55 3.13
CA PRO A 7 -13.28 -0.73 3.75
C PRO A 7 -12.74 -1.90 2.93
N LYS A 8 -12.20 -2.91 3.61
CA LYS A 8 -11.68 -4.13 2.97
C LYS A 8 -12.74 -4.93 2.21
N SER A 9 -14.02 -4.72 2.55
CA SER A 9 -15.16 -5.28 1.81
C SER A 9 -15.27 -4.73 0.40
N ASP A 10 -14.93 -3.46 0.22
CA ASP A 10 -15.11 -2.75 -1.05
C ASP A 10 -13.85 -2.85 -1.91
N HIS A 11 -12.69 -2.72 -1.26
CA HIS A 11 -11.42 -2.93 -1.94
C HIS A 11 -10.39 -3.58 -1.01
N PRO A 12 -9.74 -4.68 -1.42
CA PRO A 12 -8.85 -5.46 -0.55
C PRO A 12 -7.61 -4.67 -0.07
N PHE A 13 -7.20 -3.65 -0.82
CA PHE A 13 -6.14 -2.72 -0.42
C PHE A 13 -6.33 -1.37 -1.12
N PHE A 14 -6.85 -0.37 -0.41
CA PHE A 14 -6.99 1.00 -0.93
C PHE A 14 -6.41 1.97 0.09
N LEU A 15 -5.46 2.79 -0.37
CA LEU A 15 -4.78 3.76 0.45
C LEU A 15 -4.39 4.98 -0.39
N GLY A 16 -4.77 6.16 0.05
CA GLY A 16 -4.27 7.45 -0.43
C GLY A 16 -3.57 8.18 0.70
N ALA A 17 -2.42 8.80 0.42
CA ALA A 17 -1.70 9.63 1.38
C ALA A 17 -1.30 10.95 0.72
N GLN A 18 -1.40 12.06 1.45
CA GLN A 18 -1.04 13.39 0.93
C GLN A 18 0.44 13.73 1.12
N PHE A 19 1.09 13.10 2.10
CA PHE A 19 2.54 13.21 2.29
C PHE A 19 3.30 12.29 1.32
N HIS A 20 4.63 12.45 1.27
CA HIS A 20 5.50 11.74 0.32
C HIS A 20 6.30 10.63 1.03
N PRO A 21 5.72 9.43 1.26
CA PRO A 21 6.41 8.32 1.91
C PRO A 21 7.57 7.77 1.07
N GLU A 22 7.65 8.10 -0.22
CA GLU A 22 8.73 7.69 -1.12
C GLU A 22 10.10 8.20 -0.64
N PHE A 23 10.17 9.42 -0.10
CA PHE A 23 11.43 9.99 0.39
C PHE A 23 11.97 9.30 1.64
N LYS A 24 11.12 8.52 2.33
CA LYS A 24 11.49 7.74 3.52
C LYS A 24 11.76 6.27 3.21
N SER A 25 11.59 5.85 1.96
CA SER A 25 11.81 4.47 1.53
C SER A 25 13.25 4.29 1.03
N SER A 26 13.89 3.18 1.36
CA SER A 26 15.22 2.83 0.85
C SER A 26 15.30 1.36 0.42
N PRO A 27 16.32 0.95 -0.36
CA PRO A 27 16.45 -0.43 -0.83
C PRO A 27 16.56 -1.46 0.31
N LEU A 28 17.25 -1.11 1.40
CA LEU A 28 17.41 -1.98 2.58
C LEU A 28 16.23 -1.88 3.56
N LYS A 29 15.46 -0.79 3.50
CA LYS A 29 14.33 -0.53 4.38
C LYS A 29 13.19 0.10 3.59
N SER A 30 12.39 -0.75 2.95
CA SER A 30 11.21 -0.29 2.21
C SER A 30 10.18 0.30 3.16
N HIS A 31 9.53 1.39 2.76
CA HIS A 31 8.45 1.98 3.55
C HIS A 31 7.27 1.00 3.65
N PRO A 32 6.64 0.83 4.84
CA PRO A 32 5.59 -0.16 5.06
C PRO A 32 4.44 -0.08 4.06
N LEU A 33 4.06 1.14 3.66
CA LEU A 33 2.98 1.36 2.69
C LEU A 33 3.24 0.69 1.34
N PHE A 34 4.47 0.80 0.81
CA PHE A 34 4.83 0.17 -0.46
C PHE A 34 4.99 -1.34 -0.31
N PHE A 35 5.54 -1.80 0.82
CA PHE A 35 5.71 -3.23 1.07
C PHE A 35 4.36 -3.95 1.13
N GLU A 36 3.39 -3.42 1.88
CA GLU A 36 2.06 -4.01 1.97
C GLU A 36 1.27 -3.87 0.66
N PHE A 37 1.46 -2.78 -0.10
CA PHE A 37 0.88 -2.64 -1.45
C PHE A 37 1.34 -3.76 -2.39
N VAL A 38 2.66 -4.03 -2.46
CA VAL A 38 3.20 -5.10 -3.30
C VAL A 38 2.73 -6.47 -2.85
N LYS A 39 2.64 -6.70 -1.54
CA LYS A 39 2.10 -7.95 -0.97
C LYS A 39 0.63 -8.16 -1.34
N ALA A 40 -0.19 -7.12 -1.24
CA ALA A 40 -1.59 -7.16 -1.65
C ALA A 40 -1.73 -7.40 -3.17
N ALA A 41 -0.88 -6.77 -3.98
CA ALA A 41 -0.82 -6.98 -5.43
C ALA A 41 -0.44 -8.43 -5.79
N LYS A 42 0.53 -9.02 -5.09
CA LYS A 42 0.91 -10.44 -5.25
C LYS A 42 -0.28 -11.36 -4.95
N VAL A 43 -0.98 -11.16 -3.83
CA VAL A 43 -2.16 -11.95 -3.47
C VAL A 43 -3.25 -11.83 -4.54
N ARG A 44 -3.50 -10.63 -5.05
CA ARG A 44 -4.48 -10.39 -6.13
C ARG A 44 -4.06 -11.07 -7.43
N SER A 45 -2.77 -11.01 -7.80
CA SER A 45 -2.23 -11.63 -9.01
C SER A 45 -2.28 -13.16 -8.96
N SER A 46 -2.07 -13.77 -7.79
CA SER A 46 -2.16 -15.23 -7.63
C SER A 46 -3.59 -15.76 -7.60
N LYS A 47 -4.61 -14.89 -7.47
CA LYS A 47 -6.03 -15.26 -7.40
C LYS A 47 -6.68 -15.40 -8.78
N LYS A 48 -5.97 -16.06 -9.70
CA LYS A 48 -6.39 -16.29 -11.09
C LYS A 48 -7.58 -17.23 -11.17
#